data_AF-A0A1Q8SZ32-F1
#
_entry.id   AF-A0A1Q8SZ32-F1
#
_cell.length_a   1.000
_cell.length_b   1.000
_cell.length_c   1.000
_cell.angle_alpha   90.00
_cell.angle_beta   90.00
_cell.angle_gamma   90.00
#
_symmetry.space_group_name_H-M   'P 1'
#
loop_
_entity.id
_entity.type
_entity.pdbx_description
1 polymer ?
#
loop_
_entity_poly.entity_id
_entity_poly.type
_entity_poly.pdbx_seq_one_letter_code
_entity_poly.pdbx_strand_id
1 'polypeptide(L)'
;MLRPLFSRSGQKAKLSDGFTVPLSGRALLETPRRQRMVKMLWDMTSLTQFVFDEYLLAPIRRYAELVQLLPASESHHHAYPGGMLDHALEMACYGLRLRQRHLLPSGAKPEDQSSAGELWSAAVIYGALMHDVAKTLVDIEIHLEDGNEWRLWHGAIPAPYRVRYRSGREYHLHTAVNPLLGEQVLGAKVLDWMMTQPKLFSLFMYTITGHTEQGGIIAELIHQADRASVAKALGGDPVQALSAPMESIQRKLAEGLRYLVREQFKLNQKGGTGWLTEEALWLVSPKAVNELKTHLYAQGIKSIPGDLNRLYGELQAHGLIEEVSEGKSVWKCDIVDGEWKQSFNMIKVPSTLIWGVEGKPESFRGKLTIKGEGAPEPKMQPEELSTTSNEPEAPAKPLSKVSPSSDTLDDDVMALFPEISAEDMQESEKVQIAGTPEPANSSELDASVSAKNDDSRPKSSTQDVNNNSDLGKRFWQWLKMGVADHSIVINDTKAPIHTVEGTYFLVSPGIFKRFSIKVLGEEDQWKAVQKRFQKLGLHIRTQGQNIHNVSVEGPNKTRQLKGYLIKDPRELSQRIPPDNWVLTLLKSQKKKDETDE
;
A
#
# COMPACT_ATOMS: atom_id res chain seq x y z
N MET A 1 -30.63 -5.39 -55.02
CA MET A 1 -31.73 -5.23 -54.04
C MET A 1 -31.44 -6.12 -52.83
N LEU A 2 -30.83 -5.57 -51.79
CA LEU A 2 -30.70 -6.24 -50.49
C LEU A 2 -31.14 -5.23 -49.44
N ARG A 3 -32.16 -5.60 -48.67
CA ARG A 3 -32.87 -4.76 -47.69
C ARG A 3 -31.95 -4.40 -46.50
N PRO A 4 -32.07 -3.19 -45.91
CA PRO A 4 -31.43 -2.90 -44.64
C PRO A 4 -32.23 -3.55 -43.51
N LEU A 5 -31.55 -4.33 -42.67
CA LEU A 5 -32.11 -4.82 -41.42
C LEU A 5 -32.21 -3.64 -40.44
N PHE A 6 -33.43 -3.40 -39.96
CA PHE A 6 -33.83 -2.32 -39.06
C PHE A 6 -32.90 -2.18 -37.85
N SER A 7 -32.58 -0.93 -37.52
CA SER A 7 -31.98 -0.54 -36.25
C SER A 7 -32.90 -0.93 -35.10
N ARG A 8 -32.39 -1.74 -34.16
CA ARG A 8 -33.03 -1.89 -32.85
C ARG A 8 -32.76 -0.62 -32.06
N SER A 9 -33.83 0.14 -31.82
CA SER A 9 -33.91 1.21 -30.83
C SER A 9 -33.31 0.76 -29.50
N GLY A 10 -32.40 1.57 -28.95
CA GLY A 10 -31.65 1.28 -27.74
C GLY A 10 -32.54 0.91 -26.54
N GLN A 11 -32.52 -0.37 -26.19
CA GLN A 11 -32.63 -0.75 -24.79
C GLN A 11 -31.31 -0.33 -24.14
N LYS A 12 -31.35 0.61 -23.19
CA LYS A 12 -30.24 0.79 -22.24
C LYS A 12 -30.06 -0.57 -21.57
N ALA A 13 -29.04 -1.32 -21.99
CA ALA A 13 -28.62 -2.52 -21.29
C ALA A 13 -28.42 -2.11 -19.83
N LYS A 14 -29.13 -2.76 -18.91
CA LYS A 14 -28.79 -2.66 -17.49
C LYS A 14 -27.35 -3.14 -17.39
N LEU A 15 -26.46 -2.27 -16.88
CA LEU A 15 -25.11 -2.66 -16.51
C LEU A 15 -25.19 -3.96 -15.71
N SER A 16 -24.47 -4.98 -16.18
CA SER A 16 -24.31 -6.20 -15.42
C SER A 16 -23.63 -5.90 -14.08
N ASP A 17 -24.06 -6.61 -13.03
CA ASP A 17 -23.61 -6.36 -11.67
C ASP A 17 -22.07 -6.48 -11.56
N GLY A 18 -21.41 -5.47 -11.01
CA GLY A 18 -19.95 -5.43 -10.85
C GLY A 18 -19.11 -4.92 -12.05
N PHE A 19 -19.72 -4.34 -13.10
CA PHE A 19 -19.00 -3.69 -14.20
C PHE A 19 -19.01 -2.16 -14.09
N THR A 20 -17.87 -1.56 -14.43
CA THR A 20 -17.61 -0.11 -14.41
C THR A 20 -17.67 0.46 -15.82
N VAL A 21 -18.37 1.57 -16.02
CA VAL A 21 -18.39 2.28 -17.31
C VAL A 21 -17.10 3.09 -17.50
N PRO A 22 -16.41 3.00 -18.65
CA PRO A 22 -15.28 3.87 -18.95
C PRO A 22 -15.68 5.35 -18.97
N LEU A 23 -14.83 6.19 -18.40
CA LEU A 23 -14.99 7.63 -18.32
C LEU A 23 -13.90 8.32 -19.15
N SER A 24 -14.21 9.51 -19.68
CA SER A 24 -13.18 10.33 -20.32
C SER A 24 -12.13 10.79 -19.29
N GLY A 25 -10.90 11.03 -19.74
CA GLY A 25 -9.85 11.58 -18.88
C GLY A 25 -10.24 12.90 -18.23
N ARG A 26 -11.06 13.72 -18.90
CA ARG A 26 -11.63 14.95 -18.32
C ARG A 26 -12.57 14.64 -17.15
N ALA A 27 -13.55 13.77 -17.35
CA ALA A 27 -14.51 13.40 -16.30
C ALA A 27 -13.81 12.77 -15.08
N LEU A 28 -12.78 11.95 -15.32
CA LEU A 28 -11.99 11.35 -14.25
C LEU A 28 -11.23 12.40 -13.42
N LEU A 29 -10.85 13.53 -13.99
CA LEU A 29 -10.17 14.61 -13.28
C LEU A 29 -11.11 15.60 -12.59
N GLU A 30 -12.43 15.52 -12.81
CA GLU A 30 -13.40 16.53 -12.31
C GLU A 30 -13.63 16.49 -10.79
N THR A 31 -13.12 15.48 -10.08
CA THR A 31 -13.26 15.45 -8.61
C THR A 31 -12.54 16.64 -7.95
N PRO A 32 -13.09 17.24 -6.88
CA PRO A 32 -12.46 18.39 -6.22
C PRO A 32 -11.00 18.16 -5.82
N ARG A 33 -10.68 16.94 -5.35
CA ARG A 33 -9.31 16.54 -5.01
C ARG A 33 -8.38 16.56 -6.23
N ARG A 34 -8.78 15.95 -7.34
CA ARG A 34 -7.95 15.89 -8.56
C ARG A 34 -7.79 17.27 -9.19
N GLN A 35 -8.84 18.08 -9.20
CA GLN A 35 -8.76 19.49 -9.64
C GLN A 35 -7.77 20.29 -8.79
N ARG A 36 -7.77 20.11 -7.46
CA ARG A 36 -6.76 20.76 -6.58
C ARG A 36 -5.33 20.33 -6.91
N MET A 37 -5.09 19.05 -7.18
CA MET A 37 -3.75 18.56 -7.55
C MET A 37 -3.31 19.09 -8.91
N VAL A 38 -4.18 19.06 -9.93
CA VAL A 38 -3.89 19.64 -11.25
C VAL A 38 -3.63 21.14 -11.14
N LYS A 39 -4.43 21.87 -10.35
CA LYS A 39 -4.20 23.29 -10.08
C LYS A 39 -2.84 23.52 -9.40
N MET A 40 -2.44 22.67 -8.47
CA MET A 40 -1.14 22.79 -7.83
C MET A 40 0.01 22.58 -8.81
N LEU A 41 -0.10 21.62 -9.74
CA LEU A 41 0.88 21.46 -10.82
C LEU A 41 0.96 22.72 -11.67
N TRP A 42 -0.18 23.33 -12.01
CA TRP A 42 -0.24 24.61 -12.70
C TRP A 42 0.46 25.72 -11.91
N ASP A 43 0.09 25.93 -10.65
CA ASP A 43 0.61 26.98 -9.77
C ASP A 43 2.14 26.85 -9.53
N MET A 44 2.69 25.63 -9.65
CA MET A 44 4.13 25.34 -9.44
C MET A 44 4.97 25.32 -10.72
N THR A 45 4.35 25.55 -11.88
CA THR A 45 5.04 25.67 -13.18
C THR A 45 4.87 27.06 -13.74
N SER A 46 5.88 27.58 -14.44
CA SER A 46 5.84 28.93 -15.03
C SER A 46 5.35 28.91 -16.48
N LEU A 47 4.55 27.90 -16.86
CA LEU A 47 4.08 27.68 -18.22
C LEU A 47 2.92 28.63 -18.56
N THR A 48 2.79 28.97 -19.85
CA THR A 48 1.55 29.60 -20.34
C THR A 48 0.41 28.58 -20.33
N GLN A 49 -0.84 29.05 -20.24
CA GLN A 49 -2.02 28.16 -20.17
C GLN A 49 -2.05 27.18 -21.36
N PHE A 50 -1.78 27.68 -22.56
CA PHE A 50 -1.74 26.86 -23.77
C PHE A 50 -0.67 25.75 -23.68
N VAL A 51 0.54 26.09 -23.23
CA VAL A 51 1.64 25.12 -23.11
C VAL A 51 1.34 24.12 -21.99
N PHE A 52 0.80 24.56 -20.85
CA PHE A 52 0.38 23.64 -19.79
C PHE A 52 -0.70 22.67 -20.27
N ASP A 53 -1.71 23.17 -20.96
CA ASP A 53 -2.82 22.35 -21.45
C ASP A 53 -2.34 21.28 -22.44
N GLU A 54 -1.43 21.65 -23.33
CA GLU A 54 -0.91 20.76 -24.37
C GLU A 54 0.17 19.79 -23.86
N TYR A 55 1.09 20.25 -23.02
CA TYR A 55 2.27 19.47 -22.61
C TYR A 55 2.14 18.82 -21.24
N LEU A 56 1.27 19.28 -20.32
CA LEU A 56 1.08 18.65 -19.01
C LEU A 56 -0.32 18.07 -18.84
N LEU A 57 -1.36 18.87 -19.06
CA LEU A 57 -2.73 18.42 -18.83
C LEU A 57 -3.19 17.36 -19.83
N ALA A 58 -2.79 17.46 -21.11
CA ALA A 58 -3.14 16.45 -22.10
C ALA A 58 -2.53 15.06 -21.79
N PRO A 59 -1.24 14.91 -21.42
CA PRO A 59 -0.71 13.66 -20.89
C PRO A 59 -1.44 13.14 -19.65
N ILE A 60 -1.74 14.02 -18.68
CA ILE A 60 -2.49 13.63 -17.48
C ILE A 60 -3.89 13.10 -17.83
N ARG A 61 -4.58 13.74 -18.79
CA ARG A 61 -5.88 13.27 -19.29
C ARG A 61 -5.79 11.92 -19.98
N ARG A 62 -4.78 11.70 -20.85
CA ARG A 62 -4.57 10.39 -21.50
C ARG A 62 -4.21 9.32 -20.49
N TYR A 63 -3.36 9.63 -19.51
CA TYR A 63 -3.06 8.73 -18.40
C TYR A 63 -4.34 8.36 -17.64
N ALA A 64 -5.14 9.35 -17.23
CA ALA A 64 -6.42 9.12 -16.56
C ALA A 64 -7.35 8.22 -17.38
N GLU A 65 -7.48 8.48 -18.68
CA GLU A 65 -8.32 7.68 -19.57
C GLU A 65 -7.80 6.25 -19.80
N LEU A 66 -6.49 6.01 -19.70
CA LEU A 66 -5.91 4.67 -19.76
C LEU A 66 -6.14 3.90 -18.46
N VAL A 67 -5.85 4.52 -17.31
CA VAL A 67 -5.90 3.85 -16.00
C VAL A 67 -7.28 3.86 -15.36
N GLN A 68 -8.23 4.65 -15.86
CA GLN A 68 -9.63 4.67 -15.43
C GLN A 68 -9.79 4.67 -13.89
N LEU A 69 -10.57 3.73 -13.35
CA LEU A 69 -10.75 3.51 -11.92
C LEU A 69 -9.91 2.34 -11.40
N LEU A 70 -8.77 2.03 -12.03
CA LEU A 70 -7.89 0.96 -11.58
C LEU A 70 -7.27 1.29 -10.20
N PRO A 71 -7.13 0.30 -9.30
CA PRO A 71 -6.39 0.44 -8.06
C PRO A 71 -4.88 0.45 -8.31
N ALA A 72 -4.12 1.20 -7.51
CA ALA A 72 -2.66 1.20 -7.61
C ALA A 72 -2.02 0.00 -6.87
N SER A 73 -2.76 -0.60 -5.93
CA SER A 73 -2.27 -1.68 -5.05
C SER A 73 -3.41 -2.61 -4.61
N GLU A 74 -3.10 -3.86 -4.23
CA GLU A 74 -4.10 -4.81 -3.72
C GLU A 74 -4.59 -4.50 -2.29
N SER A 75 -3.70 -3.98 -1.45
CA SER A 75 -3.89 -3.98 0.01
C SER A 75 -3.37 -2.72 0.71
N HIS A 76 -2.85 -1.74 -0.05
CA HIS A 76 -2.28 -0.51 0.51
C HIS A 76 -3.26 0.67 0.37
N HIS A 77 -2.80 1.85 0.76
CA HIS A 77 -3.60 3.08 0.81
C HIS A 77 -4.20 3.52 -0.53
N HIS A 78 -3.74 3.00 -1.67
CA HIS A 78 -4.34 3.22 -3.00
C HIS A 78 -5.09 1.98 -3.55
N ALA A 79 -5.52 1.07 -2.67
CA ALA A 79 -6.33 -0.11 -2.99
C ALA A 79 -7.84 0.23 -3.08
N TYR A 80 -8.18 1.27 -3.83
CA TYR A 80 -9.56 1.68 -4.08
C TYR A 80 -9.77 2.08 -5.55
N PRO A 81 -11.02 2.16 -6.03
CA PRO A 81 -11.31 2.57 -7.41
C PRO A 81 -10.75 3.96 -7.73
N GLY A 82 -9.87 4.04 -8.73
CA GLY A 82 -9.19 5.27 -9.14
C GLY A 82 -7.93 5.60 -8.33
N GLY A 83 -7.50 4.70 -7.45
CA GLY A 83 -6.27 4.87 -6.66
C GLY A 83 -5.02 5.05 -7.50
N MET A 84 -4.95 4.45 -8.70
CA MET A 84 -3.81 4.61 -9.62
C MET A 84 -3.67 6.02 -10.19
N LEU A 85 -4.79 6.69 -10.46
CA LEU A 85 -4.79 8.10 -10.89
C LEU A 85 -4.39 9.03 -9.75
N ASP A 86 -4.96 8.81 -8.57
CA ASP A 86 -4.68 9.62 -7.38
C ASP A 86 -3.21 9.51 -6.98
N HIS A 87 -2.65 8.29 -6.95
CA HIS A 87 -1.25 8.04 -6.64
C HIS A 87 -0.30 8.78 -7.58
N ALA A 88 -0.53 8.69 -8.89
CA ALA A 88 0.33 9.35 -9.88
C ALA A 88 0.27 10.88 -9.78
N LEU A 89 -0.91 11.46 -9.53
CA LEU A 89 -1.06 12.90 -9.31
C LEU A 89 -0.38 13.37 -8.03
N GLU A 90 -0.49 12.60 -6.95
CA GLU A 90 0.21 12.88 -5.68
C GLU A 90 1.72 12.83 -5.86
N MET A 91 2.23 11.78 -6.52
CA MET A 91 3.66 11.67 -6.84
C MET A 91 4.14 12.84 -7.68
N ALA A 92 3.39 13.25 -8.70
CA ALA A 92 3.76 14.40 -9.54
C ALA A 92 3.84 15.69 -8.71
N CYS A 93 2.87 15.89 -7.82
CA CYS A 93 2.81 17.02 -6.90
C CYS A 93 4.00 17.05 -5.92
N TYR A 94 4.32 15.91 -5.30
CA TYR A 94 5.46 15.79 -4.40
C TYR A 94 6.80 15.94 -5.14
N GLY A 95 6.95 15.28 -6.28
CA GLY A 95 8.15 15.34 -7.10
C GLY A 95 8.46 16.77 -7.53
N LEU A 96 7.45 17.53 -7.93
CA LEU A 96 7.64 18.92 -8.35
C LEU A 96 8.06 19.84 -7.18
N ARG A 97 7.53 19.62 -5.97
CA ARG A 97 7.97 20.34 -4.76
C ARG A 97 9.41 20.00 -4.38
N LEU A 98 9.78 18.73 -4.45
CA LEU A 98 11.17 18.31 -4.20
C LEU A 98 12.10 18.94 -5.25
N ARG A 99 11.69 18.94 -6.52
CA ARG A 99 12.43 19.58 -7.62
C ARG A 99 12.67 21.07 -7.38
N GLN A 100 11.76 21.81 -6.73
CA GLN A 100 11.97 23.23 -6.42
C GLN A 100 13.19 23.49 -5.52
N ARG A 101 13.66 22.48 -4.77
CA ARG A 101 14.88 22.56 -3.95
C ARG A 101 16.17 22.42 -4.75
N HIS A 102 16.08 22.05 -6.03
CA HIS A 102 17.22 21.80 -6.90
C HIS A 102 17.31 22.82 -8.04
N LEU A 103 18.52 23.31 -8.28
CA LEU A 103 18.86 24.03 -9.50
C LEU A 103 19.20 23.01 -10.59
N LEU A 104 18.25 22.77 -11.48
CA LEU A 104 18.36 21.80 -12.57
C LEU A 104 18.43 22.50 -13.92
N PRO A 105 19.30 22.06 -14.86
CA PRO A 105 20.26 20.96 -14.76
C PRO A 105 21.42 21.25 -13.79
N SER A 106 21.87 20.24 -13.03
CA SER A 106 22.99 20.39 -12.11
C SER A 106 24.30 20.73 -12.84
N GLY A 107 25.00 21.77 -12.37
CA GLY A 107 26.28 22.21 -12.96
C GLY A 107 26.17 23.01 -14.25
N ALA A 108 24.96 23.27 -14.76
CA ALA A 108 24.74 24.18 -15.87
C ALA A 108 24.80 25.66 -15.42
N LYS A 109 24.97 26.58 -16.38
CA LYS A 109 24.95 28.01 -16.08
C LYS A 109 23.54 28.44 -15.63
N PRO A 110 23.40 29.50 -14.82
CA PRO A 110 22.09 29.99 -14.37
C PRO A 110 21.11 30.29 -15.51
N GLU A 111 21.59 30.79 -16.66
CA GLU A 111 20.77 31.03 -17.85
C GLU A 111 20.21 29.73 -18.45
N ASP A 112 21.05 28.69 -18.52
CA ASP A 112 20.67 27.35 -18.99
C ASP A 112 19.69 26.69 -18.02
N GLN A 113 19.90 26.86 -16.71
CA GLN A 113 18.98 26.36 -15.67
C GLN A 113 17.61 27.03 -15.72
N SER A 114 17.58 28.35 -15.96
CA SER A 114 16.33 29.10 -16.13
C SER A 114 15.58 28.67 -17.38
N SER A 115 16.27 28.55 -18.52
CA SER A 115 15.65 28.19 -19.80
C SER A 115 15.21 26.71 -19.88
N ALA A 116 15.93 25.80 -19.23
CA ALA A 116 15.62 24.38 -19.19
C ALA A 116 14.66 23.99 -18.05
N GLY A 117 14.48 24.86 -17.05
CA GLY A 117 13.88 24.51 -15.77
C GLY A 117 12.49 23.87 -15.91
N GLU A 118 11.63 24.41 -16.77
CA GLU A 118 10.27 23.90 -16.96
C GLU A 118 10.24 22.53 -17.64
N LEU A 119 11.19 22.23 -18.54
CA LEU A 119 11.30 20.90 -19.13
C LEU A 119 11.71 19.86 -18.09
N TRP A 120 12.58 20.21 -17.14
CA TRP A 120 12.95 19.33 -16.03
C TRP A 120 11.78 19.14 -15.04
N SER A 121 11.00 20.19 -14.76
CA SER A 121 9.74 20.08 -14.01
C SER A 121 8.77 19.10 -14.68
N ALA A 122 8.59 19.25 -15.99
CA ALA A 122 7.73 18.36 -16.77
C ALA A 122 8.24 16.91 -16.75
N ALA A 123 9.55 16.69 -16.89
CA ALA A 123 10.15 15.36 -16.80
C ALA A 123 9.88 14.64 -15.48
N VAL A 124 9.85 15.37 -14.35
CA VAL A 124 9.49 14.82 -13.05
C VAL A 124 8.00 14.45 -13.00
N ILE A 125 7.11 15.29 -13.55
CA ILE A 125 5.68 14.98 -13.66
C ILE A 125 5.48 13.72 -14.52
N TYR A 126 6.11 13.66 -15.70
CA TYR A 126 6.04 12.50 -16.58
C TYR A 126 6.61 11.25 -15.90
N GLY A 127 7.70 11.38 -15.15
CA GLY A 127 8.28 10.28 -14.38
C GLY A 127 7.30 9.71 -13.38
N ALA A 128 6.56 10.57 -12.67
CA ALA A 128 5.54 10.16 -11.72
C ALA A 128 4.35 9.47 -12.40
N LEU A 129 3.89 9.97 -13.55
CA LEU A 129 2.84 9.30 -14.34
C LEU A 129 3.30 7.91 -14.83
N MET A 130 4.54 7.82 -15.30
CA MET A 130 5.03 6.62 -15.99
C MET A 130 5.61 5.56 -15.05
N HIS A 131 6.00 5.90 -13.82
CA HIS A 131 6.73 4.99 -12.91
C HIS A 131 6.02 3.64 -12.69
N ASP A 132 4.68 3.65 -12.60
CA ASP A 132 3.86 2.48 -12.28
C ASP A 132 2.76 2.20 -13.31
N VAL A 133 2.73 2.93 -14.43
CA VAL A 133 1.63 2.82 -15.40
C VAL A 133 1.49 1.42 -15.95
N ALA A 134 2.59 0.69 -16.17
CA ALA A 134 2.52 -0.64 -16.75
C ALA A 134 2.11 -1.74 -15.77
N LYS A 135 1.83 -1.43 -14.49
CA LYS A 135 1.09 -2.35 -13.61
C LYS A 135 -0.25 -2.75 -14.24
N THR A 136 -0.86 -1.84 -15.00
CA THR A 136 -2.07 -2.10 -15.80
C THR A 136 -1.91 -3.16 -16.89
N LEU A 137 -0.68 -3.40 -17.38
CA LEU A 137 -0.41 -4.39 -18.43
C LEU A 137 -0.15 -5.78 -17.87
N VAL A 138 0.63 -5.85 -16.79
CA VAL A 138 1.22 -7.11 -16.30
C VAL A 138 0.74 -7.53 -14.91
N ASP A 139 0.25 -6.60 -14.08
CA ASP A 139 -0.21 -6.93 -12.72
C ASP A 139 -1.74 -7.03 -12.64
N ILE A 140 -2.45 -6.31 -13.52
CA ILE A 140 -3.91 -6.25 -13.56
C ILE A 140 -4.44 -6.92 -14.82
N GLU A 141 -5.55 -7.65 -14.68
CA GLU A 141 -6.38 -8.12 -15.78
C GLU A 141 -7.61 -7.22 -15.90
N ILE A 142 -7.86 -6.73 -17.11
CA ILE A 142 -9.04 -5.96 -17.44
C ILE A 142 -9.96 -6.87 -18.26
N HIS A 143 -11.17 -7.12 -17.77
CA HIS A 143 -12.16 -7.95 -18.46
C HIS A 143 -13.34 -7.09 -18.88
N LEU A 144 -13.65 -7.11 -20.17
CA LEU A 144 -14.82 -6.42 -20.73
C LEU A 144 -16.11 -7.21 -20.48
N GLU A 145 -17.25 -6.54 -20.60
CA GLU A 145 -18.57 -7.16 -20.41
C GLU A 145 -18.86 -8.32 -21.36
N ASP A 146 -18.24 -8.35 -22.54
CA ASP A 146 -18.33 -9.47 -23.49
C ASP A 146 -17.49 -10.71 -23.09
N GLY A 147 -16.75 -10.61 -21.98
CA GLY A 147 -15.90 -11.68 -21.44
C GLY A 147 -14.46 -11.67 -21.98
N ASN A 148 -14.11 -10.78 -22.91
CA ASN A 148 -12.76 -10.68 -23.44
C ASN A 148 -11.82 -9.93 -22.49
N GLU A 149 -10.56 -10.37 -22.44
CA GLU A 149 -9.50 -9.62 -21.75
C GLU A 149 -9.05 -8.44 -22.63
N TRP A 150 -9.01 -7.24 -22.06
CA TRP A 150 -8.48 -6.03 -22.69
C TRP A 150 -7.04 -5.76 -22.26
N ARG A 151 -6.21 -5.30 -23.20
CA ARG A 151 -4.83 -4.89 -22.96
C ARG A 151 -4.65 -3.44 -23.38
N LEU A 152 -4.07 -2.63 -22.50
CA LEU A 152 -4.01 -1.18 -22.72
C LEU A 152 -3.12 -0.75 -23.90
N TRP A 153 -2.23 -1.61 -24.41
CA TRP A 153 -1.53 -1.30 -25.66
C TRP A 153 -2.47 -1.18 -26.87
N HIS A 154 -3.72 -1.65 -26.78
CA HIS A 154 -4.77 -1.40 -27.78
C HIS A 154 -5.47 -0.04 -27.61
N GLY A 155 -5.11 0.73 -26.58
CA GLY A 155 -5.66 2.04 -26.25
C GLY A 155 -6.61 2.03 -25.06
N ALA A 156 -7.41 3.09 -24.95
CA ALA A 156 -8.41 3.28 -23.89
C ALA A 156 -9.43 2.14 -23.84
N ILE A 157 -9.95 1.86 -22.63
CA ILE A 157 -10.90 0.77 -22.41
C ILE A 157 -12.22 1.08 -23.14
N PRO A 158 -12.65 0.26 -24.12
CA PRO A 158 -13.72 0.65 -25.06
C PRO A 158 -15.14 0.37 -24.56
N ALA A 159 -15.32 -0.42 -23.50
CA ALA A 159 -16.60 -0.92 -23.03
C ALA A 159 -16.60 -1.10 -21.49
N PRO A 160 -17.78 -1.30 -20.86
CA PRO A 160 -17.85 -1.62 -19.43
C PRO A 160 -16.89 -2.74 -19.05
N TYR A 161 -16.16 -2.54 -17.96
CA TYR A 161 -15.05 -3.39 -17.57
C TYR A 161 -15.06 -3.71 -16.08
N ARG A 162 -14.37 -4.78 -15.73
CA ARG A 162 -14.00 -5.13 -14.35
C ARG A 162 -12.54 -5.50 -14.29
N VAL A 163 -11.95 -5.41 -13.11
CA VAL A 163 -10.53 -5.70 -12.92
C VAL A 163 -10.29 -6.74 -11.84
N ARG A 164 -9.21 -7.50 -12.00
CA ARG A 164 -8.65 -8.34 -10.95
C ARG A 164 -7.13 -8.35 -11.06
N TYR A 165 -6.44 -8.59 -9.95
CA TYR A 165 -4.99 -8.78 -9.99
C TYR A 165 -4.62 -10.17 -10.49
N ARG A 166 -3.49 -10.25 -11.20
CA ARG A 166 -2.88 -11.52 -11.64
C ARG A 166 -2.23 -12.24 -10.46
N SER A 167 -2.50 -13.54 -10.37
CA SER A 167 -1.78 -14.45 -9.48
C SER A 167 -0.40 -14.78 -10.06
N GLY A 168 0.63 -14.87 -9.21
CA GLY A 168 2.00 -15.23 -9.65
C GLY A 168 2.71 -14.16 -10.49
N ARG A 169 2.34 -12.88 -10.33
CA ARG A 169 2.95 -11.75 -11.05
C ARG A 169 4.45 -11.63 -10.76
N GLU A 170 5.21 -11.31 -11.80
CA GLU A 170 6.62 -10.95 -11.66
C GLU A 170 6.73 -9.48 -11.25
N TYR A 171 7.03 -9.23 -9.97
CA TYR A 171 6.93 -7.91 -9.35
C TYR A 171 7.82 -6.83 -10.00
N HIS A 172 8.87 -7.21 -10.74
CA HIS A 172 9.76 -6.25 -11.40
C HIS A 172 9.42 -6.00 -12.88
N LEU A 173 8.52 -6.79 -13.46
CA LEU A 173 8.24 -6.72 -14.89
C LEU A 173 7.57 -5.39 -15.28
N HIS A 174 6.66 -4.86 -14.43
CA HIS A 174 5.96 -3.61 -14.76
C HIS A 174 6.94 -2.45 -14.95
N THR A 175 8.01 -2.38 -14.15
CA THR A 175 9.02 -1.33 -14.30
C THR A 175 9.73 -1.43 -15.66
N ALA A 176 10.08 -2.64 -16.09
CA ALA A 176 10.75 -2.84 -17.38
C ALA A 176 9.87 -2.50 -18.60
N VAL A 177 8.54 -2.68 -18.47
CA VAL A 177 7.60 -2.51 -19.60
C VAL A 177 6.89 -1.16 -19.65
N ASN A 178 7.16 -0.24 -18.72
CA ASN A 178 6.62 1.13 -18.74
C ASN A 178 6.75 1.84 -20.11
N PRO A 179 7.89 1.76 -20.84
CA PRO A 179 8.01 2.42 -22.13
C PRO A 179 6.96 2.00 -23.19
N LEU A 180 6.35 0.81 -23.07
CA LEU A 180 5.30 0.36 -24.00
C LEU A 180 4.09 1.29 -24.01
N LEU A 181 3.82 2.01 -22.91
CA LEU A 181 2.74 2.98 -22.80
C LEU A 181 3.23 4.44 -22.96
N GLY A 182 4.53 4.66 -23.17
CA GLY A 182 5.13 5.99 -23.18
C GLY A 182 4.53 6.91 -24.24
N GLU A 183 4.37 6.44 -25.48
CA GLU A 183 3.76 7.23 -26.55
C GLU A 183 2.27 7.47 -26.30
N GLN A 184 1.52 6.46 -25.83
CA GLN A 184 0.08 6.60 -25.57
C GLN A 184 -0.21 7.59 -24.43
N VAL A 185 0.65 7.63 -23.41
CA VAL A 185 0.52 8.57 -22.29
C VAL A 185 1.06 9.95 -22.68
N LEU A 186 2.31 10.05 -23.11
CA LEU A 186 3.01 11.33 -23.30
C LEU A 186 2.71 11.97 -24.66
N GLY A 187 2.54 11.18 -25.70
CA GLY A 187 2.35 11.63 -27.09
C GLY A 187 3.64 12.14 -27.74
N ALA A 188 3.66 12.12 -29.08
CA ALA A 188 4.83 12.52 -29.87
C ALA A 188 5.37 13.92 -29.53
N LYS A 189 4.50 14.93 -29.36
CA LYS A 189 4.93 16.31 -29.06
C LYS A 189 5.73 16.43 -27.77
N VAL A 190 5.34 15.70 -26.72
CA VAL A 190 6.06 15.70 -25.43
C VAL A 190 7.39 14.98 -25.58
N LEU A 191 7.41 13.86 -26.30
CA LEU A 191 8.66 13.13 -26.57
C LEU A 191 9.64 13.97 -27.40
N ASP A 192 9.16 14.69 -28.42
CA ASP A 192 9.94 15.63 -29.20
C ASP A 192 10.49 16.78 -28.33
N TRP A 193 9.66 17.32 -27.43
CA TRP A 193 10.09 18.36 -26.49
C TRP A 193 11.15 17.87 -25.51
N MET A 194 11.01 16.66 -24.96
CA MET A 194 12.02 16.02 -24.11
C MET A 194 13.33 15.78 -24.87
N MET A 195 13.26 15.41 -26.15
CA MET A 195 14.42 15.17 -27.01
C MET A 195 15.20 16.45 -27.36
N THR A 196 14.65 17.65 -27.11
CA THR A 196 15.45 18.90 -27.16
C THR A 196 16.60 18.89 -26.15
N GLN A 197 16.51 18.07 -25.09
CA GLN A 197 17.58 17.78 -24.16
C GLN A 197 17.83 16.26 -24.08
N PRO A 198 18.66 15.69 -24.97
CA PRO A 198 18.89 14.24 -25.03
C PRO A 198 19.38 13.63 -23.71
N LYS A 199 20.16 14.38 -22.92
CA LYS A 199 20.60 13.95 -21.59
C LYS A 199 19.41 13.79 -20.63
N LEU A 200 18.50 14.74 -20.58
CA LEU A 200 17.29 14.65 -19.76
C LEU A 200 16.40 13.49 -20.21
N PHE A 201 16.21 13.33 -21.53
CA PHE A 201 15.48 12.20 -22.08
C PHE A 201 16.10 10.86 -21.64
N SER A 202 17.42 10.73 -21.68
CA SER A 202 18.10 9.51 -21.21
C SER A 202 17.87 9.25 -19.71
N LEU A 203 18.01 10.27 -18.86
CA LEU A 203 17.75 10.14 -17.42
C LEU A 203 16.31 9.69 -17.18
N PHE A 204 15.35 10.33 -17.85
CA PHE A 204 13.94 9.97 -17.78
C PHE A 204 13.67 8.52 -18.20
N MET A 205 14.21 8.08 -19.34
CA MET A 205 14.03 6.71 -19.83
C MET A 205 14.63 5.67 -18.88
N TYR A 206 15.82 5.93 -18.32
CA TYR A 206 16.42 5.06 -17.30
C TYR A 206 15.58 5.02 -16.02
N THR A 207 15.03 6.15 -15.58
CA THR A 207 14.12 6.20 -14.43
C THR A 207 12.90 5.32 -14.65
N ILE A 208 12.17 5.48 -15.75
CA ILE A 208 10.91 4.75 -15.96
C ILE A 208 11.12 3.25 -16.25
N THR A 209 12.32 2.84 -16.66
CA THR A 209 12.69 1.44 -16.88
C THR A 209 13.34 0.79 -15.65
N GLY A 210 13.42 1.50 -14.52
CA GLY A 210 13.93 0.95 -13.26
C GLY A 210 15.45 0.95 -13.10
N HIS A 211 16.18 1.60 -14.00
CA HIS A 211 17.64 1.75 -13.95
C HIS A 211 17.99 2.97 -13.11
N THR A 212 17.69 2.88 -11.81
CA THR A 212 17.73 3.98 -10.85
C THR A 212 19.08 4.68 -10.77
N GLU A 213 20.16 3.90 -10.91
CA GLU A 213 21.55 4.34 -10.91
C GLU A 213 21.91 5.18 -12.15
N GLN A 214 21.22 4.96 -13.27
CA GLN A 214 21.39 5.73 -14.50
C GLN A 214 20.37 6.87 -14.63
N GLY A 215 19.24 6.80 -13.92
CA GLY A 215 18.20 7.85 -13.92
C GLY A 215 18.56 9.12 -13.12
N GLY A 216 19.63 9.07 -12.32
CA GLY A 216 20.18 10.22 -11.62
C GLY A 216 19.16 10.96 -10.75
N ILE A 217 19.18 12.30 -10.79
CA ILE A 217 18.31 13.14 -9.96
C ILE A 217 16.81 12.94 -10.26
N ILE A 218 16.45 12.58 -11.50
CA ILE A 218 15.04 12.29 -11.82
C ILE A 218 14.60 11.02 -11.07
N ALA A 219 15.39 9.95 -11.11
CA ALA A 219 15.08 8.75 -10.34
C ALA A 219 15.03 9.02 -8.83
N GLU A 220 15.95 9.83 -8.30
CA GLU A 220 15.94 10.20 -6.88
C GLU A 220 14.66 10.93 -6.47
N LEU A 221 14.24 11.95 -7.23
CA LEU A 221 13.03 12.73 -6.96
C LEU A 221 11.77 11.86 -7.01
N ILE A 222 11.69 10.92 -7.97
CA ILE A 222 10.55 10.00 -8.07
C ILE A 222 10.48 9.04 -6.88
N HIS A 223 11.60 8.43 -6.46
CA HIS A 223 11.60 7.57 -5.27
C HIS A 223 11.26 8.32 -3.99
N GLN A 224 11.76 9.55 -3.84
CA GLN A 224 11.43 10.40 -2.71
C GLN A 224 9.93 10.75 -2.70
N ALA A 225 9.36 11.07 -3.86
CA ALA A 225 7.93 11.36 -4.01
C ALA A 225 7.06 10.14 -3.68
N ASP A 226 7.41 8.94 -4.15
CA ASP A 226 6.72 7.70 -3.82
C ASP A 226 6.68 7.48 -2.30
N ARG A 227 7.83 7.58 -1.63
CA ARG A 227 7.92 7.43 -0.17
C ARG A 227 7.10 8.46 0.59
N ALA A 228 7.10 9.71 0.14
CA ALA A 228 6.33 10.77 0.76
C ALA A 228 4.81 10.51 0.65
N SER A 229 4.36 10.00 -0.50
CA SER A 229 2.95 9.63 -0.70
C SER A 229 2.52 8.49 0.23
N VAL A 230 3.34 7.45 0.36
CA VAL A 230 3.10 6.29 1.24
C VAL A 230 3.09 6.70 2.71
N ALA A 231 4.05 7.52 3.14
CA ALA A 231 4.19 7.94 4.53
C ALA A 231 3.01 8.79 4.99
N LYS A 232 2.57 9.75 4.16
CA LYS A 232 1.38 10.56 4.46
C LYS A 232 0.15 9.70 4.67
N ALA A 233 -0.06 8.70 3.81
CA ALA A 233 -1.24 7.85 3.87
C ALA A 233 -1.26 6.88 5.06
N LEU A 234 -0.09 6.51 5.59
CA LEU A 234 0.04 5.69 6.79
C LEU A 234 -0.05 6.51 8.10
N GLY A 235 -0.27 7.83 8.00
CA GLY A 235 -0.28 8.76 9.14
C GLY A 235 1.12 9.01 9.71
N GLY A 236 2.17 8.76 8.92
CA GLY A 236 3.55 9.09 9.24
C GLY A 236 3.94 10.47 8.70
N ASP A 237 5.01 11.03 9.25
CA ASP A 237 5.56 12.32 8.82
C ASP A 237 6.35 12.15 7.49
N PRO A 238 5.94 12.81 6.39
CA PRO A 238 6.65 12.79 5.11
C PRO A 238 8.12 13.23 5.22
N VAL A 239 8.45 14.14 6.14
CA VAL A 239 9.81 14.64 6.36
C VAL A 239 10.70 13.55 6.98
N GLN A 240 10.14 12.76 7.90
CA GLN A 240 10.82 11.60 8.47
C GLN A 240 10.99 10.48 7.42
N ALA A 241 10.03 10.34 6.50
CA ALA A 241 10.11 9.38 5.41
C ALA A 241 11.16 9.76 4.36
N LEU A 242 11.35 11.06 4.06
CA LEU A 242 12.39 11.54 3.14
C LEU A 242 13.81 11.44 3.71
N SER A 243 13.96 11.49 5.04
CA SER A 243 15.26 11.41 5.73
C SER A 243 15.71 9.98 6.08
N ALA A 244 14.86 8.95 5.86
CA ALA A 244 15.23 7.56 6.11
C ALA A 244 16.15 6.99 4.98
N PRO A 245 17.13 6.13 5.30
CA PRO A 245 18.14 5.64 4.34
C PRO A 245 17.55 5.11 3.02
N MET A 246 18.18 5.44 1.88
CA MET A 246 17.67 5.28 0.50
C MET A 246 17.56 3.84 -0.03
N GLU A 247 18.02 2.83 0.70
CA GLU A 247 18.07 1.44 0.22
C GLU A 247 17.05 0.55 0.93
N SER A 248 16.16 -0.08 0.16
CA SER A 248 15.18 -1.04 0.68
C SER A 248 15.88 -2.23 1.36
N ILE A 249 15.28 -2.75 2.42
CA ILE A 249 15.82 -3.91 3.15
C ILE A 249 15.98 -5.13 2.22
N GLN A 250 15.07 -5.28 1.25
CA GLN A 250 15.15 -6.28 0.19
C GLN A 250 16.45 -6.16 -0.62
N ARG A 251 16.80 -4.95 -1.08
CA ARG A 251 18.02 -4.72 -1.85
C ARG A 251 19.27 -5.06 -1.04
N LYS A 252 19.30 -4.63 0.22
CA LYS A 252 20.41 -4.93 1.14
C LYS A 252 20.58 -6.42 1.39
N LEU A 253 19.48 -7.14 1.63
CA LEU A 253 19.48 -8.59 1.81
C LEU A 253 19.96 -9.29 0.53
N ALA A 254 19.47 -8.88 -0.64
CA ALA A 254 19.88 -9.45 -1.93
C ALA A 254 21.36 -9.19 -2.26
N GLU A 255 21.85 -7.96 -2.08
CA GLU A 255 23.25 -7.59 -2.31
C GLU A 255 24.20 -8.27 -1.33
N GLY A 256 23.82 -8.34 -0.05
CA GLY A 256 24.59 -9.09 0.95
C GLY A 256 24.68 -10.58 0.61
N LEU A 257 23.59 -11.19 0.15
CA LEU A 257 23.57 -12.59 -0.27
C LEU A 257 24.44 -12.80 -1.52
N ARG A 258 24.37 -11.90 -2.52
CA ARG A 258 25.24 -11.93 -3.71
C ARG A 258 26.71 -11.86 -3.35
N TYR A 259 27.10 -10.90 -2.51
CA TYR A 259 28.48 -10.72 -2.08
C TYR A 259 28.99 -11.97 -1.37
N LEU A 260 28.24 -12.49 -0.40
CA LEU A 260 28.65 -13.68 0.35
C LEU A 260 28.80 -14.90 -0.55
N VAL A 261 27.85 -15.13 -1.45
CA VAL A 261 27.90 -16.30 -2.33
C VAL A 261 29.05 -16.22 -3.35
N ARG A 262 29.39 -15.03 -3.84
CA ARG A 262 30.46 -14.84 -4.84
C ARG A 262 31.86 -14.78 -4.23
N GLU A 263 32.00 -14.10 -3.10
CA GLU A 263 33.32 -13.74 -2.56
C GLU A 263 33.74 -14.55 -1.33
N GLN A 264 32.79 -15.13 -0.58
CA GLN A 264 33.06 -15.75 0.72
C GLN A 264 32.69 -17.23 0.79
N PHE A 265 31.57 -17.64 0.21
CA PHE A 265 31.08 -19.00 0.31
C PHE A 265 31.80 -19.93 -0.64
N LYS A 266 32.24 -21.07 -0.11
CA LYS A 266 32.78 -22.16 -0.92
C LYS A 266 31.62 -23.05 -1.37
N LEU A 267 31.42 -23.14 -2.69
CA LEU A 267 30.33 -23.91 -3.29
C LEU A 267 30.79 -25.28 -3.79
N ASN A 268 29.88 -26.25 -3.84
CA ASN A 268 30.05 -27.55 -4.51
C ASN A 268 31.20 -28.43 -4.01
N GLN A 269 31.60 -28.24 -2.75
CA GLN A 269 32.67 -29.01 -2.12
C GLN A 269 32.28 -29.49 -0.73
N LYS A 270 32.92 -30.56 -0.26
CA LYS A 270 32.72 -31.10 1.09
C LYS A 270 33.09 -30.04 2.13
N GLY A 271 32.19 -29.78 3.07
CA GLY A 271 32.32 -28.70 4.07
C GLY A 271 32.06 -27.28 3.54
N GLY A 272 31.60 -27.13 2.29
CA GLY A 272 31.17 -25.86 1.71
C GLY A 272 29.88 -25.29 2.33
N THR A 273 29.59 -24.03 2.04
CA THR A 273 28.43 -23.30 2.57
C THR A 273 27.21 -23.41 1.64
N GLY A 274 27.38 -23.94 0.43
CA GLY A 274 26.28 -24.17 -0.49
C GLY A 274 26.58 -25.11 -1.67
N TRP A 275 25.51 -25.56 -2.32
CA TRP A 275 25.54 -26.42 -3.49
C TRP A 275 24.64 -25.85 -4.58
N LEU A 276 25.22 -25.62 -5.76
CA LEU A 276 24.50 -25.13 -6.93
C LEU A 276 24.05 -26.33 -7.77
N THR A 277 22.75 -26.47 -7.95
CA THR A 277 22.13 -27.44 -8.87
C THR A 277 21.65 -26.73 -10.14
N GLU A 278 21.19 -27.50 -11.13
CA GLU A 278 20.57 -26.90 -12.32
C GLU A 278 19.31 -26.09 -11.96
N GLU A 279 18.57 -26.52 -10.94
CA GLU A 279 17.31 -25.92 -10.50
C GLU A 279 17.52 -24.68 -9.61
N ALA A 280 18.37 -24.77 -8.59
CA ALA A 280 18.54 -23.70 -7.60
C ALA A 280 19.90 -23.75 -6.88
N LEU A 281 20.21 -22.65 -6.18
CA LEU A 281 21.30 -22.59 -5.22
C LEU A 281 20.79 -23.00 -3.84
N TRP A 282 21.44 -23.99 -3.23
CA TRP A 282 21.12 -24.47 -1.90
C TRP A 282 22.16 -23.98 -0.92
N LEU A 283 21.78 -23.21 0.11
CA LEU A 283 22.71 -22.71 1.13
C LEU A 283 22.45 -23.36 2.48
N VAL A 284 23.50 -23.70 3.21
CA VAL A 284 23.39 -24.36 4.53
C VAL A 284 22.81 -23.41 5.58
N SER A 285 21.72 -23.82 6.21
CA SER A 285 21.06 -23.11 7.31
C SER A 285 21.42 -23.76 8.66
N PRO A 286 21.62 -22.98 9.75
CA PRO A 286 21.50 -21.53 9.85
C PRO A 286 22.79 -20.76 9.51
N LYS A 287 23.87 -21.46 9.16
CA LYS A 287 25.21 -20.87 8.95
C LYS A 287 25.20 -19.72 7.94
N ALA A 288 24.69 -19.95 6.73
CA ALA A 288 24.67 -18.93 5.67
C ALA A 288 23.85 -17.69 6.04
N VAL A 289 22.74 -17.87 6.76
CA VAL A 289 21.86 -16.76 7.18
C VAL A 289 22.49 -15.96 8.33
N ASN A 290 23.22 -16.62 9.23
CA ASN A 290 24.01 -15.93 10.25
C ASN A 290 25.17 -15.13 9.66
N GLU A 291 25.86 -15.67 8.64
CA GLU A 291 26.91 -14.93 7.93
C GLU A 291 26.32 -13.71 7.18
N LEU A 292 25.14 -13.84 6.55
CA LEU A 292 24.41 -12.71 5.96
C LEU A 292 24.07 -11.64 6.99
N LYS A 293 23.48 -12.03 8.11
CA LYS A 293 23.16 -11.12 9.22
C LYS A 293 24.42 -10.40 9.71
N THR A 294 25.52 -11.12 9.89
CA THR A 294 26.80 -10.57 10.36
C THR A 294 27.38 -9.56 9.37
N HIS A 295 27.36 -9.88 8.08
CA HIS A 295 27.82 -8.99 7.01
C HIS A 295 27.03 -7.68 6.98
N LEU A 296 25.70 -7.76 7.09
CA LEU A 296 24.85 -6.58 7.04
C LEU A 296 24.99 -5.70 8.30
N TYR A 297 25.21 -6.31 9.48
CA TYR A 297 25.55 -5.54 10.68
C TYR A 297 26.90 -4.84 10.58
N ALA A 298 27.91 -5.49 9.99
CA ALA A 298 29.23 -4.89 9.77
C ALA A 298 29.16 -3.67 8.84
N GLN A 299 28.19 -3.65 7.91
CA GLN A 299 27.89 -2.49 7.05
C GLN A 299 27.04 -1.42 7.73
N GLY A 300 26.72 -1.56 9.02
CA GLY A 300 25.94 -0.58 9.79
C GLY A 300 24.42 -0.64 9.56
N ILE A 301 23.91 -1.68 8.91
CA ILE A 301 22.48 -1.86 8.63
C ILE A 301 21.78 -2.42 9.88
N LYS A 302 21.10 -1.56 10.63
CA LYS A 302 20.40 -1.93 11.88
C LYS A 302 18.92 -2.30 11.70
N SER A 303 18.38 -2.17 10.49
CA SER A 303 16.97 -2.43 10.19
C SER A 303 16.59 -3.91 10.11
N ILE A 304 17.58 -4.81 10.19
CA ILE A 304 17.38 -6.26 10.02
C ILE A 304 16.99 -6.89 11.36
N PRO A 305 16.02 -7.81 11.37
CA PRO A 305 15.64 -8.54 12.58
C PRO A 305 16.82 -9.22 13.28
N GLY A 306 16.89 -9.04 14.59
CA GLY A 306 17.84 -9.77 15.44
C GLY A 306 17.50 -11.26 15.58
N ASP A 307 16.23 -11.63 15.38
CA ASP A 307 15.78 -13.02 15.40
C ASP A 307 15.96 -13.69 14.03
N LEU A 308 16.54 -14.90 14.04
CA LEU A 308 16.76 -15.72 12.85
C LEU A 308 15.44 -16.10 12.17
N ASN A 309 14.41 -16.48 12.94
CA ASN A 309 13.11 -16.88 12.37
C ASN A 309 12.45 -15.71 11.64
N ARG A 310 12.52 -14.52 12.22
CA ARG A 310 12.04 -13.31 11.57
C ARG A 310 12.87 -12.96 10.33
N LEU A 311 14.18 -13.18 10.35
CA LEU A 311 15.03 -12.97 9.18
C LEU A 311 14.69 -13.94 8.03
N TYR A 312 14.38 -15.21 8.31
CA TYR A 312 13.84 -16.12 7.29
C TYR A 312 12.53 -15.61 6.71
N GLY A 313 11.62 -15.11 7.56
CA GLY A 313 10.37 -14.50 7.13
C GLY A 313 10.57 -13.28 6.21
N GLU A 314 11.53 -12.40 6.52
CA GLU A 314 11.85 -11.25 5.65
C GLU A 314 12.46 -11.70 4.31
N LEU A 315 13.39 -12.66 4.32
CA LEU A 315 13.96 -13.22 3.09
C LEU A 315 12.87 -13.83 2.19
N GLN A 316 11.90 -14.50 2.80
CA GLN A 316 10.78 -15.14 2.11
C GLN A 316 9.75 -14.12 1.60
N ALA A 317 9.35 -13.14 2.43
CA ALA A 317 8.42 -12.08 2.05
C ALA A 317 8.94 -11.25 0.86
N HIS A 318 10.26 -11.17 0.71
CA HIS A 318 10.93 -10.49 -0.39
C HIS A 318 11.32 -11.41 -1.57
N GLY A 319 10.91 -12.69 -1.55
CA GLY A 319 11.14 -13.64 -2.64
C GLY A 319 12.61 -14.03 -2.82
N LEU A 320 13.44 -13.86 -1.79
CA LEU A 320 14.88 -14.17 -1.84
C LEU A 320 15.15 -15.66 -1.59
N ILE A 321 14.21 -16.36 -0.93
CA ILE A 321 14.24 -17.81 -0.67
C ILE A 321 12.88 -18.43 -0.98
N GLU A 322 12.87 -19.68 -1.43
CA GLU A 322 11.64 -20.43 -1.75
C GLU A 322 11.08 -21.18 -0.52
N GLU A 323 9.75 -21.21 -0.43
CA GLU A 323 8.99 -21.90 0.61
C GLU A 323 8.89 -23.41 0.37
N VAL A 324 9.00 -24.19 1.45
CA VAL A 324 8.77 -25.64 1.45
C VAL A 324 7.26 -25.94 1.53
N SER A 325 6.58 -25.18 2.37
CA SER A 325 5.16 -25.29 2.77
C SER A 325 4.78 -23.98 3.50
N GLU A 326 3.51 -23.60 3.55
CA GLU A 326 3.05 -22.33 4.17
C GLU A 326 3.81 -21.99 5.47
N GLY A 327 4.64 -20.94 5.41
CA GLY A 327 5.38 -20.41 6.56
C GLY A 327 6.67 -21.15 6.96
N LYS A 328 7.18 -22.10 6.17
CA LYS A 328 8.47 -22.79 6.41
C LYS A 328 9.41 -22.67 5.21
N SER A 329 10.65 -22.27 5.46
CA SER A 329 11.64 -21.93 4.43
C SER A 329 12.92 -22.78 4.48
N VAL A 330 13.00 -23.77 5.37
CA VAL A 330 14.17 -24.65 5.55
C VAL A 330 13.87 -26.06 5.04
N TRP A 331 14.67 -26.51 4.07
CA TRP A 331 14.60 -27.81 3.42
C TRP A 331 15.57 -28.79 4.06
N LYS A 332 15.16 -30.05 4.25
CA LYS A 332 16.09 -31.12 4.62
C LYS A 332 16.56 -31.82 3.35
N CYS A 333 17.85 -31.71 3.05
CA CYS A 333 18.45 -32.21 1.80
C CYS A 333 19.52 -33.26 2.10
N ASP A 334 19.51 -34.37 1.35
CA ASP A 334 20.61 -35.32 1.29
C ASP A 334 21.51 -34.98 0.11
N ILE A 335 22.81 -34.84 0.37
CA ILE A 335 23.83 -34.63 -0.65
C ILE A 335 24.65 -35.91 -0.77
N VAL A 336 24.74 -36.45 -1.99
CA VAL A 336 25.55 -37.63 -2.32
C VAL A 336 26.62 -37.22 -3.33
N ASP A 337 27.88 -37.42 -2.96
CA ASP A 337 29.07 -37.18 -3.78
C ASP A 337 29.97 -38.43 -3.78
N GLY A 338 29.76 -39.30 -4.76
CA GLY A 338 30.37 -40.64 -4.78
C GLY A 338 29.86 -41.51 -3.62
N GLU A 339 30.79 -42.00 -2.79
CA GLU A 339 30.48 -42.78 -1.58
C GLU A 339 30.11 -41.91 -0.37
N TRP A 340 30.34 -40.60 -0.46
CA TRP A 340 30.04 -39.68 0.64
C TRP A 340 28.57 -39.26 0.59
N LYS A 341 27.87 -39.40 1.72
CA LYS A 341 26.48 -38.99 1.89
C LYS A 341 26.30 -38.23 3.20
N GLN A 342 25.71 -37.04 3.13
CA GLN A 342 25.40 -36.25 4.32
C GLN A 342 24.07 -35.50 4.16
N SER A 343 23.33 -35.37 5.26
CA SER A 343 22.10 -34.59 5.31
C SER A 343 22.34 -33.20 5.88
N PHE A 344 21.78 -32.17 5.25
CA PHE A 344 21.85 -30.78 5.70
C PHE A 344 20.46 -30.14 5.74
N ASN A 345 20.31 -29.14 6.62
CA ASN A 345 19.21 -28.20 6.55
C ASN A 345 19.64 -27.02 5.68
N MET A 346 18.85 -26.67 4.68
CA MET A 346 19.24 -25.73 3.63
C MET A 346 18.11 -24.77 3.28
N ILE A 347 18.45 -23.57 2.83
CA ILE A 347 17.52 -22.67 2.16
C ILE A 347 17.70 -22.78 0.65
N LYS A 348 16.59 -22.70 -0.08
CA LYS A 348 16.59 -22.70 -1.54
C LYS A 348 16.56 -21.26 -2.04
N VAL A 349 17.61 -20.87 -2.74
CA VAL A 349 17.80 -19.52 -3.29
C VAL A 349 17.71 -19.61 -4.82
N PRO A 350 16.90 -18.77 -5.47
CA PRO A 350 16.86 -18.69 -6.93
C PRO A 350 18.24 -18.35 -7.49
N SER A 351 18.74 -19.15 -8.44
CA SER A 351 20.09 -18.92 -8.99
C SER A 351 20.19 -17.57 -9.73
N THR A 352 19.09 -17.11 -10.32
CA THR A 352 18.93 -15.79 -10.98
C THR A 352 19.12 -14.61 -10.02
N LEU A 353 18.84 -14.80 -8.74
CA LEU A 353 19.05 -13.77 -7.72
C LEU A 353 20.54 -13.48 -7.54
N ILE A 354 21.39 -14.51 -7.64
CA ILE A 354 22.82 -14.42 -7.37
C ILE A 354 23.62 -14.18 -8.65
N TRP A 355 23.30 -14.92 -9.71
CA TRP A 355 23.96 -14.85 -11.02
C TRP A 355 22.88 -14.57 -12.07
N GLY A 356 23.05 -13.49 -12.84
CA GLY A 356 22.17 -13.20 -13.96
C GLY A 356 22.46 -14.16 -15.13
N VAL A 357 22.72 -13.62 -16.31
CA VAL A 357 23.02 -14.42 -17.51
C VAL A 357 24.49 -14.87 -17.56
N GLU A 358 25.39 -14.19 -16.84
CA GLU A 358 26.84 -14.44 -16.87
C GLU A 358 27.43 -14.67 -15.46
N GLY A 359 28.54 -15.43 -15.39
CA GLY A 359 29.31 -15.65 -14.16
C GLY A 359 28.81 -16.77 -13.23
N LYS A 360 27.90 -17.64 -13.71
CA LYS A 360 27.41 -18.81 -12.96
C LYS A 360 28.50 -19.90 -12.89
N PRO A 361 28.88 -20.40 -11.70
CA PRO A 361 29.87 -21.48 -11.56
C PRO A 361 29.32 -22.84 -12.03
N GLU A 362 30.21 -23.82 -12.25
CA GLU A 362 29.80 -25.17 -12.65
C GLU A 362 28.82 -25.78 -11.63
N SER A 363 27.77 -26.44 -12.13
CA SER A 363 26.79 -27.11 -11.28
C SER A 363 27.41 -28.32 -10.57
N PHE A 364 26.94 -28.61 -9.36
CA PHE A 364 27.35 -29.76 -8.59
C PHE A 364 27.05 -31.06 -9.36
N ARG A 365 28.08 -31.90 -9.53
CA ARG A 365 27.98 -33.15 -10.30
C ARG A 365 27.42 -34.34 -9.51
N GLY A 366 27.24 -34.20 -8.19
CA GLY A 366 26.63 -35.20 -7.33
C GLY A 366 25.10 -35.10 -7.30
N LYS A 367 24.46 -35.95 -6.49
CA LYS A 367 22.99 -36.01 -6.39
C LYS A 367 22.51 -35.31 -5.12
N LEU A 368 21.69 -34.28 -5.28
CA LEU A 368 20.96 -33.63 -4.18
C LEU A 368 19.51 -34.13 -4.18
N THR A 369 19.04 -34.69 -3.05
CA THR A 369 17.67 -35.20 -2.91
C THR A 369 16.95 -34.51 -1.75
N ILE A 370 15.77 -33.95 -2.03
CA ILE A 370 14.94 -33.27 -1.04
C ILE A 370 14.15 -34.31 -0.24
N LYS A 371 14.23 -34.27 1.09
CA LYS A 371 13.53 -35.17 2.02
C LYS A 371 12.31 -34.54 2.71
N GLY A 372 12.00 -33.28 2.41
CA GLY A 372 10.89 -32.52 2.99
C GLY A 372 11.36 -31.41 3.93
N GLU A 373 10.53 -31.09 4.92
CA GLU A 373 10.77 -29.97 5.86
C GLU A 373 11.97 -30.22 6.80
N GLY A 374 12.83 -29.21 6.93
CA GLY A 374 13.92 -29.16 7.89
C GLY A 374 13.60 -28.25 9.09
N ALA A 375 14.35 -28.40 10.18
CA ALA A 375 14.23 -27.53 11.36
C ALA A 375 15.34 -26.45 11.34
N PRO A 376 15.06 -25.20 11.71
CA PRO A 376 16.06 -24.12 11.77
C PRO A 376 17.08 -24.30 12.91
N GLU A 377 16.81 -25.19 13.88
CA GLU A 377 17.68 -25.47 15.02
C GLU A 377 18.27 -26.90 14.97
N PRO A 378 19.55 -27.08 15.36
CA PRO A 378 20.13 -28.41 15.52
C PRO A 378 19.62 -29.07 16.82
N LYS A 379 19.00 -30.24 16.72
CA LYS A 379 18.95 -31.18 17.86
C LYS A 379 20.37 -31.74 18.04
N MET A 380 21.10 -31.22 19.02
CA MET A 380 22.42 -31.72 19.41
C MET A 380 22.31 -33.15 19.96
N GLN A 381 23.10 -34.06 19.41
CA GLN A 381 23.65 -35.20 20.16
C GLN A 381 25.15 -34.94 20.35
N PRO A 382 25.73 -35.32 21.50
CA PRO A 382 27.05 -34.85 21.92
C PRO A 382 28.15 -35.79 21.44
N GLU A 383 29.19 -35.22 20.82
CA GLU A 383 30.52 -35.80 20.85
C GLU A 383 31.51 -34.75 21.33
N GLU A 384 32.22 -35.12 22.39
CA GLU A 384 33.32 -34.39 23.03
C GLU A 384 34.55 -34.35 22.11
N LEU A 385 35.29 -33.23 22.11
CA LEU A 385 36.70 -33.19 22.54
C LEU A 385 37.26 -31.74 22.50
N SER A 386 37.45 -31.19 23.70
CA SER A 386 38.63 -30.46 24.23
C SER A 386 39.53 -29.52 23.40
N THR A 387 39.73 -28.33 24.01
CA THR A 387 40.98 -27.50 24.14
C THR A 387 41.42 -26.68 22.91
N THR A 388 41.86 -25.40 22.97
CA THR A 388 42.35 -24.52 24.05
C THR A 388 42.47 -23.07 23.55
N SER A 389 42.23 -22.09 24.45
CA SER A 389 42.92 -20.78 24.64
C SER A 389 43.21 -19.82 23.46
N ASN A 390 42.63 -18.62 23.47
CA ASN A 390 43.23 -17.36 23.99
C ASN A 390 42.60 -16.12 23.34
N GLU A 391 42.12 -15.22 24.19
CA GLU A 391 41.82 -13.82 23.92
C GLU A 391 43.14 -13.00 23.86
N PRO A 392 43.18 -11.88 23.14
CA PRO A 392 43.28 -10.63 23.90
C PRO A 392 42.45 -9.46 23.35
N GLU A 393 42.11 -8.61 24.30
CA GLU A 393 41.25 -7.42 24.31
C GLU A 393 41.99 -6.12 23.86
N ALA A 394 41.17 -5.11 23.51
CA ALA A 394 41.38 -3.65 23.56
C ALA A 394 41.81 -2.89 22.26
N PRO A 395 41.51 -1.57 22.13
CA PRO A 395 40.36 -0.79 22.63
C PRO A 395 39.72 0.15 21.58
N ALA A 396 38.47 0.57 21.85
CA ALA A 396 37.74 1.58 21.08
C ALA A 396 38.06 3.03 21.52
N LYS A 397 38.00 3.98 20.57
CA LYS A 397 37.79 5.43 20.82
C LYS A 397 36.79 6.03 19.80
N PRO A 398 35.95 7.01 20.20
CA PRO A 398 34.83 7.50 19.40
C PRO A 398 35.15 8.79 18.63
N LEU A 399 34.48 9.02 17.49
CA LEU A 399 34.44 10.33 16.83
C LEU A 399 33.00 10.86 16.70
N SER A 400 32.77 11.92 17.49
CA SER A 400 31.96 13.13 17.26
C SER A 400 30.88 13.13 16.18
N LYS A 401 29.63 13.32 16.63
CA LYS A 401 28.50 13.82 15.87
C LYS A 401 28.73 15.28 15.47
N VAL A 402 28.44 15.60 14.21
CA VAL A 402 28.16 16.97 13.74
C VAL A 402 26.75 16.95 13.15
N SER A 403 25.87 17.75 13.76
CA SER A 403 24.55 18.09 13.22
C SER A 403 24.70 19.30 12.29
N PRO A 404 23.83 19.44 11.29
CA PRO A 404 23.33 20.76 10.93
C PRO A 404 21.83 20.87 11.19
N SER A 405 21.46 22.07 11.60
CA SER A 405 20.15 22.58 11.97
C SER A 405 19.42 23.24 10.80
N SER A 406 18.08 23.32 10.96
CA SER A 406 17.11 24.28 10.41
C SER A 406 16.80 24.19 8.89
N ASP A 407 15.57 24.36 8.37
CA ASP A 407 14.63 25.45 8.63
C ASP A 407 13.18 25.15 8.12
N THR A 408 12.20 25.34 9.00
CA THR A 408 10.96 26.15 8.85
C THR A 408 10.05 26.09 7.60
N LEU A 409 10.20 25.12 6.69
CA LEU A 409 9.23 24.87 5.58
C LEU A 409 8.44 23.56 5.73
N ASP A 410 8.62 22.83 6.84
CA ASP A 410 8.06 21.50 7.07
C ASP A 410 6.54 21.50 7.35
N ASP A 411 5.98 22.62 7.84
CA ASP A 411 4.53 22.77 8.06
C ASP A 411 3.74 22.86 6.73
N ASP A 412 4.37 23.35 5.66
CA ASP A 412 3.75 23.46 4.33
C ASP A 412 3.70 22.13 3.58
N VAL A 413 4.41 21.08 4.02
CA VAL A 413 4.27 19.70 3.50
C VAL A 413 3.06 19.00 4.13
N MET A 414 2.76 19.35 5.39
CA MET A 414 1.65 18.80 6.18
C MET A 414 0.29 19.37 5.74
N ALA A 415 0.22 20.66 5.43
CA ALA A 415 -1.02 21.39 5.11
C ALA A 415 -1.68 21.05 3.75
N LEU A 416 -1.03 20.26 2.88
CA LEU A 416 -1.37 20.17 1.44
C LEU A 416 -2.50 19.25 1.06
N PHE A 417 -2.81 18.31 1.94
CA PHE A 417 -3.92 17.40 1.70
C PHE A 417 -4.64 17.31 3.05
N PRO A 418 -5.73 18.07 3.24
CA PRO A 418 -6.65 17.81 4.33
C PRO A 418 -7.02 16.33 4.32
N GLU A 419 -7.09 15.71 5.51
CA GLU A 419 -7.62 14.36 5.66
C GLU A 419 -8.96 14.27 4.92
N ILE A 420 -9.17 13.20 4.16
CA ILE A 420 -10.47 12.86 3.60
C ILE A 420 -11.40 12.63 4.80
N SER A 421 -12.31 13.58 5.07
CA SER A 421 -13.50 13.27 5.87
C SER A 421 -14.36 12.29 5.06
N ALA A 422 -15.13 11.45 5.76
CA ALA A 422 -15.99 10.45 5.12
C ALA A 422 -17.10 11.06 4.22
N GLU A 423 -17.17 12.38 4.10
CA GLU A 423 -18.15 13.13 3.32
C GLU A 423 -17.73 13.25 1.84
N ASP A 424 -16.42 13.34 1.53
CA ASP A 424 -15.92 13.45 0.15
C ASP A 424 -16.02 12.13 -0.66
N MET A 425 -16.26 10.99 0.01
CA MET A 425 -16.44 9.69 -0.65
C MET A 425 -17.84 9.50 -1.24
N GLN A 426 -18.84 10.33 -0.88
CA GLN A 426 -20.22 10.17 -1.36
C GLN A 426 -20.52 10.89 -2.67
N GLU A 427 -19.64 11.79 -3.14
CA GLU A 427 -19.85 12.52 -4.41
C GLU A 427 -19.40 11.73 -5.66
N SER A 428 -18.68 10.63 -5.48
CA SER A 428 -18.16 9.81 -6.60
C SER A 428 -19.23 8.94 -7.28
N GLU A 429 -20.43 8.79 -6.69
CA GLU A 429 -21.51 7.93 -7.20
C GLU A 429 -22.67 8.68 -7.89
N LYS A 430 -22.61 10.00 -8.04
CA LYS A 430 -23.68 10.76 -8.72
C LYS A 430 -23.15 11.65 -9.85
N VAL A 431 -22.56 11.03 -10.87
CA VAL A 431 -22.51 11.66 -12.21
C VAL A 431 -23.86 11.41 -12.90
N GLN A 432 -24.82 12.31 -12.67
CA GLN A 432 -26.07 12.34 -13.44
C GLN A 432 -25.86 13.00 -14.80
N ILE A 433 -26.35 12.31 -15.83
CA ILE A 433 -26.39 12.72 -17.23
C ILE A 433 -27.25 13.99 -17.36
N ALA A 434 -26.65 15.12 -17.75
CA ALA A 434 -27.37 16.32 -18.17
C ALA A 434 -27.06 16.63 -19.64
N GLY A 435 -28.13 16.76 -20.42
CA GLY A 435 -28.11 16.97 -21.87
C GLY A 435 -27.72 18.39 -22.30
N THR A 436 -27.54 18.48 -23.61
CA THR A 436 -27.15 19.60 -24.49
C THR A 436 -28.03 20.87 -24.34
N PRO A 437 -27.56 22.07 -24.75
CA PRO A 437 -27.99 23.36 -24.20
C PRO A 437 -28.97 24.21 -25.06
N GLU A 438 -29.52 25.23 -24.37
CA GLU A 438 -30.00 26.58 -24.79
C GLU A 438 -31.40 26.80 -25.44
N PRO A 439 -31.99 28.04 -25.40
CA PRO A 439 -31.56 29.31 -24.74
C PRO A 439 -32.64 30.16 -23.99
N ALA A 440 -32.14 31.19 -23.29
CA ALA A 440 -32.70 32.53 -22.96
C ALA A 440 -33.99 32.69 -22.09
N ASN A 441 -33.92 33.45 -20.97
CA ASN A 441 -34.09 34.92 -20.92
C ASN A 441 -34.07 35.53 -19.48
N SER A 442 -33.33 36.64 -19.34
CA SER A 442 -33.49 37.88 -18.53
C SER A 442 -34.14 37.98 -17.12
N SER A 443 -33.44 38.81 -16.30
CA SER A 443 -33.90 39.92 -15.40
C SER A 443 -33.97 39.73 -13.87
N GLU A 444 -32.91 40.23 -13.20
CA GLU A 444 -32.85 41.39 -12.28
C GLU A 444 -33.73 41.55 -11.00
N LEU A 445 -33.00 41.87 -9.90
CA LEU A 445 -33.21 42.90 -8.85
C LEU A 445 -34.14 42.64 -7.62
N ASP A 446 -33.48 42.54 -6.45
CA ASP A 446 -33.43 43.55 -5.36
C ASP A 446 -33.81 43.18 -3.90
N ALA A 447 -32.90 43.60 -3.02
CA ALA A 447 -33.04 44.26 -1.70
C ALA A 447 -33.92 43.74 -0.54
N SER A 448 -33.23 43.22 0.48
CA SER A 448 -33.15 43.66 1.91
C SER A 448 -34.41 43.95 2.78
N VAL A 449 -34.41 43.42 4.03
CA VAL A 449 -34.23 44.12 5.33
C VAL A 449 -34.78 43.31 6.53
N SER A 450 -33.97 43.27 7.59
CA SER A 450 -34.20 42.78 8.97
C SER A 450 -35.41 43.40 9.71
N ALA A 451 -36.04 42.65 10.64
CA ALA A 451 -35.95 42.88 12.10
C ALA A 451 -36.98 42.05 12.91
N LYS A 452 -36.69 41.96 14.20
CA LYS A 452 -37.13 40.98 15.22
C LYS A 452 -38.36 41.39 16.05
N ASN A 453 -39.00 40.35 16.63
CA ASN A 453 -39.73 40.22 17.91
C ASN A 453 -41.06 41.00 18.08
N ASP A 454 -42.11 40.53 18.78
CA ASP A 454 -42.24 39.52 19.83
C ASP A 454 -43.71 39.04 20.00
N ASP A 455 -43.86 37.84 20.58
CA ASP A 455 -44.95 37.26 21.41
C ASP A 455 -46.44 37.65 21.17
N SER A 456 -47.40 36.72 21.01
CA SER A 456 -47.74 35.68 22.00
C SER A 456 -48.70 34.61 21.45
N ARG A 457 -48.33 33.36 21.69
CA ARG A 457 -49.05 32.07 21.82
C ARG A 457 -50.61 32.04 21.89
N PRO A 458 -51.19 30.91 21.45
CA PRO A 458 -51.72 29.95 22.43
C PRO A 458 -51.20 28.51 22.26
N LYS A 459 -51.19 27.80 23.40
CA LYS A 459 -50.64 26.45 23.65
C LYS A 459 -51.65 25.34 23.32
N SER A 460 -51.14 24.22 22.78
CA SER A 460 -51.49 22.86 23.22
C SER A 460 -50.26 21.95 23.05
N SER A 461 -49.45 21.79 24.11
CA SER A 461 -49.35 20.56 24.93
C SER A 461 -48.81 19.34 24.15
N THR A 462 -47.48 19.17 24.14
CA THR A 462 -46.70 18.19 24.95
C THR A 462 -46.53 16.82 24.28
N GLN A 463 -45.34 16.56 23.74
CA GLN A 463 -44.63 15.28 23.89
C GLN A 463 -43.11 15.52 23.75
N ASP A 464 -42.51 15.99 24.84
CA ASP A 464 -41.12 15.68 25.18
C ASP A 464 -41.07 14.21 25.61
N VAL A 465 -40.99 13.29 24.65
CA VAL A 465 -40.54 11.91 24.90
C VAL A 465 -39.76 11.46 23.67
N ASN A 466 -38.50 11.05 23.90
CA ASN A 466 -37.73 10.06 23.12
C ASN A 466 -36.53 10.42 22.23
N ASN A 467 -36.02 11.66 22.15
CA ASN A 467 -34.78 11.91 21.37
C ASN A 467 -33.52 11.21 21.94
N ASN A 468 -33.49 10.92 23.25
CA ASN A 468 -32.31 10.31 23.88
C ASN A 468 -32.37 8.76 23.91
N SER A 469 -33.52 8.12 23.67
CA SER A 469 -33.56 6.64 23.52
C SER A 469 -33.18 6.20 22.09
N ASP A 470 -33.37 7.09 21.13
CA ASP A 470 -33.07 6.86 19.72
C ASP A 470 -31.55 6.72 19.46
N LEU A 471 -30.70 7.39 20.24
CA LEU A 471 -29.24 7.33 20.06
C LEU A 471 -28.67 5.90 20.07
N GLY A 472 -29.22 5.01 20.90
CA GLY A 472 -28.81 3.60 20.91
C GLY A 472 -29.22 2.87 19.62
N LYS A 473 -30.43 3.15 19.12
CA LYS A 473 -30.96 2.55 17.88
C LYS A 473 -30.23 3.09 16.65
N ARG A 474 -29.94 4.40 16.61
CA ARG A 474 -29.12 5.06 15.59
C ARG A 474 -27.71 4.49 15.56
N PHE A 475 -27.08 4.27 16.73
CA PHE A 475 -25.80 3.59 16.82
C PHE A 475 -25.87 2.18 16.23
N TRP A 476 -26.91 1.41 16.59
CA TRP A 476 -27.08 0.05 16.09
C TRP A 476 -27.29 0.00 14.58
N GLN A 477 -28.12 0.89 14.03
CA GLN A 477 -28.36 0.98 12.58
C GLN A 477 -27.09 1.40 11.83
N TRP A 478 -26.35 2.38 12.36
CA TRP A 478 -25.05 2.76 11.82
C TRP A 478 -24.05 1.60 11.82
N LEU A 479 -24.03 0.80 12.88
CA LEU A 479 -23.16 -0.37 12.98
C LEU A 479 -23.52 -1.44 11.94
N LYS A 480 -24.82 -1.72 11.74
CA LYS A 480 -25.28 -2.66 10.71
C LYS A 480 -24.94 -2.20 9.30
N MET A 481 -25.22 -0.93 8.99
CA MET A 481 -24.88 -0.35 7.68
C MET A 481 -23.38 -0.39 7.46
N GLY A 482 -22.60 0.03 8.46
CA GLY A 482 -21.14 0.07 8.40
C GLY A 482 -20.47 -1.28 8.21
N VAL A 483 -21.08 -2.37 8.68
CA VAL A 483 -20.62 -3.73 8.44
C VAL A 483 -21.06 -4.24 7.05
N ALA A 484 -22.25 -3.85 6.59
CA ALA A 484 -22.79 -4.26 5.28
C ALA A 484 -22.13 -3.54 4.09
N ASP A 485 -21.76 -2.27 4.25
CA ASP A 485 -21.10 -1.44 3.24
C ASP A 485 -19.56 -1.49 3.33
N HIS A 486 -19.02 -2.31 4.23
CA HIS A 486 -17.58 -2.45 4.52
C HIS A 486 -16.87 -1.15 4.97
N SER A 487 -17.61 -0.11 5.38
CA SER A 487 -17.03 1.14 5.91
C SER A 487 -16.48 1.00 7.33
N ILE A 488 -16.90 -0.03 8.08
CA ILE A 488 -16.32 -0.44 9.35
C ILE A 488 -15.51 -1.71 9.12
N VAL A 489 -14.18 -1.55 9.11
CA VAL A 489 -13.22 -2.65 8.99
C VAL A 489 -13.39 -3.63 10.17
N ILE A 490 -13.32 -4.92 9.85
CA ILE A 490 -13.41 -6.03 10.80
C ILE A 490 -12.09 -6.80 10.78
N ASN A 491 -11.57 -7.20 11.95
CA ASN A 491 -10.39 -8.06 12.11
C ASN A 491 -9.02 -7.48 11.69
N ASP A 492 -8.87 -6.16 11.64
CA ASP A 492 -7.58 -5.49 11.43
C ASP A 492 -6.97 -4.99 12.76
N THR A 493 -5.67 -4.76 12.80
CA THR A 493 -4.85 -4.27 13.92
C THR A 493 -5.38 -3.01 14.62
N LYS A 494 -6.12 -2.15 13.91
CA LYS A 494 -6.79 -0.95 14.44
C LYS A 494 -8.31 -0.96 14.23
N ALA A 495 -8.89 -2.11 13.87
CA ALA A 495 -10.32 -2.21 13.62
C ALA A 495 -11.13 -1.95 14.91
N PRO A 496 -12.28 -1.26 14.82
CA PRO A 496 -13.14 -1.06 15.98
C PRO A 496 -14.06 -2.28 16.24
N ILE A 497 -14.08 -3.25 15.32
CA ILE A 497 -14.83 -4.51 15.42
C ILE A 497 -13.88 -5.67 15.10
N HIS A 498 -13.96 -6.73 15.90
CA HIS A 498 -13.33 -8.01 15.59
C HIS A 498 -14.35 -9.15 15.73
N THR A 499 -14.00 -10.34 15.26
CA THR A 499 -14.78 -11.57 15.46
C THR A 499 -13.98 -12.49 16.37
N VAL A 500 -14.59 -13.00 17.44
CA VAL A 500 -13.94 -13.87 18.44
C VAL A 500 -14.96 -14.91 18.92
N GLU A 501 -14.58 -16.18 18.94
CA GLU A 501 -15.45 -17.32 19.30
C GLU A 501 -16.79 -17.31 18.52
N GLY A 502 -16.76 -16.95 17.24
CA GLY A 502 -17.93 -16.93 16.35
C GLY A 502 -18.91 -15.78 16.59
N THR A 503 -18.55 -14.75 17.38
CA THR A 503 -19.37 -13.54 17.56
C THR A 503 -18.57 -12.24 17.39
N TYR A 504 -19.28 -11.13 17.18
CA TYR A 504 -18.68 -9.81 17.05
C TYR A 504 -18.27 -9.21 18.40
N PHE A 505 -17.03 -8.73 18.48
CA PHE A 505 -16.43 -7.98 19.57
C PHE A 505 -16.25 -6.50 19.19
N LEU A 506 -16.98 -5.61 19.87
CA LEU A 506 -16.94 -4.16 19.64
C LEU A 506 -15.96 -3.49 20.62
N VAL A 507 -14.89 -2.89 20.11
CA VAL A 507 -13.82 -2.28 20.93
C VAL A 507 -14.29 -0.96 21.54
N SER A 508 -14.27 -0.87 22.88
CA SER A 508 -14.73 0.30 23.65
C SER A 508 -13.56 1.05 24.31
N PRO A 509 -13.53 2.40 24.32
CA PRO A 509 -14.57 3.32 23.83
C PRO A 509 -14.49 3.65 22.33
N GLY A 510 -13.53 3.06 21.60
CA GLY A 510 -13.20 3.45 20.22
C GLY A 510 -14.38 3.45 19.26
N ILE A 511 -15.22 2.40 19.26
CA ILE A 511 -16.39 2.32 18.38
C ILE A 511 -17.43 3.41 18.66
N PHE A 512 -17.64 3.77 19.94
CA PHE A 512 -18.62 4.78 20.34
C PHE A 512 -18.12 6.19 20.06
N LYS A 513 -16.82 6.45 20.28
CA LYS A 513 -16.18 7.71 19.88
C LYS A 513 -16.26 7.92 18.37
N ARG A 514 -16.00 6.86 17.59
CA ARG A 514 -16.10 6.92 16.13
C ARG A 514 -17.52 7.23 15.65
N PHE A 515 -18.55 6.63 16.27
CA PHE A 515 -19.94 6.99 15.98
C PHE A 515 -20.27 8.43 16.37
N SER A 516 -19.85 8.87 17.56
CA SER A 516 -20.09 10.23 18.05
C SER A 516 -19.46 11.30 17.14
N ILE A 517 -18.24 11.07 16.65
CA ILE A 517 -17.58 11.95 15.68
C ILE A 517 -18.29 11.91 14.32
N LYS A 518 -18.52 10.71 13.76
CA LYS A 518 -19.01 10.53 12.38
C LYS A 518 -20.50 10.86 12.19
N VAL A 519 -21.33 10.67 13.22
CA VAL A 519 -22.80 10.80 13.11
C VAL A 519 -23.37 11.96 13.93
N LEU A 520 -22.69 12.35 15.01
CA LEU A 520 -23.15 13.42 15.91
C LEU A 520 -22.28 14.68 15.83
N GLY A 521 -21.09 14.62 15.21
CA GLY A 521 -20.16 15.75 15.10
C GLY A 521 -19.48 16.16 16.41
N GLU A 522 -19.77 15.47 17.52
CA GLU A 522 -19.30 15.81 18.87
C GLU A 522 -18.76 14.57 19.57
N GLU A 523 -17.46 14.52 19.88
CA GLU A 523 -16.84 13.36 20.54
C GLU A 523 -17.44 13.11 21.93
N ASP A 524 -17.72 14.16 22.72
CA ASP A 524 -18.11 14.07 24.13
C ASP A 524 -19.42 13.30 24.41
N GLN A 525 -20.23 13.06 23.37
CA GLN A 525 -21.48 12.30 23.50
C GLN A 525 -21.29 10.77 23.57
N TRP A 526 -20.07 10.24 23.40
CA TRP A 526 -19.80 8.80 23.34
C TRP A 526 -20.28 8.03 24.59
N LYS A 527 -20.21 8.66 25.77
CA LYS A 527 -20.68 8.09 27.04
C LYS A 527 -22.20 7.90 27.05
N ALA A 528 -22.93 8.85 26.45
CA ALA A 528 -24.39 8.77 26.33
C ALA A 528 -24.78 7.64 25.35
N VAL A 529 -24.11 7.57 24.20
CA VAL A 529 -24.33 6.51 23.19
C VAL A 529 -24.06 5.13 23.79
N GLN A 530 -22.93 4.95 24.47
CA GLN A 530 -22.57 3.68 25.12
C GLN A 530 -23.62 3.25 26.16
N LYS A 531 -24.10 4.18 27.01
CA LYS A 531 -25.15 3.89 28.01
C LYS A 531 -26.47 3.51 27.34
N ARG A 532 -26.80 4.08 26.18
CA ARG A 532 -28.02 3.76 25.42
C ARG A 532 -27.91 2.43 24.69
N PHE A 533 -26.76 2.12 24.09
CA PHE A 533 -26.49 0.80 23.53
C PHE A 533 -26.64 -0.31 24.58
N GLN A 534 -26.10 -0.10 25.80
CA GLN A 534 -26.28 -1.06 26.89
C GLN A 534 -27.75 -1.28 27.30
N LYS A 535 -28.63 -0.29 27.10
CA LYS A 535 -30.07 -0.42 27.38
C LYS A 535 -30.81 -1.23 26.31
N LEU A 536 -30.26 -1.36 25.10
CA LEU A 536 -30.85 -2.20 24.04
C LEU A 536 -30.67 -3.69 24.31
N GLY A 537 -29.73 -4.08 25.17
CA GLY A 537 -29.56 -5.47 25.61
C GLY A 537 -29.06 -6.43 24.52
N LEU A 538 -28.46 -5.90 23.45
CA LEU A 538 -27.94 -6.64 22.30
C LEU A 538 -26.55 -7.27 22.58
N HIS A 539 -25.89 -6.83 23.65
CA HIS A 539 -24.59 -7.35 24.08
C HIS A 539 -24.71 -8.45 25.14
N ILE A 540 -23.73 -9.35 25.20
CA ILE A 540 -23.63 -10.42 26.18
C ILE A 540 -23.31 -9.82 27.56
N ARG A 541 -24.09 -10.22 28.56
CA ARG A 541 -23.87 -9.89 29.97
C ARG A 541 -23.39 -11.15 30.69
N THR A 542 -22.18 -11.12 31.24
CA THR A 542 -21.62 -12.25 32.01
C THR A 542 -21.30 -11.79 33.42
N GLN A 543 -21.86 -12.46 34.43
CA GLN A 543 -21.63 -12.17 35.86
C GLN A 543 -21.85 -10.67 36.24
N GLY A 544 -22.86 -10.03 35.66
CA GLY A 544 -23.18 -8.62 35.94
C GLY A 544 -22.27 -7.59 35.24
N GLN A 545 -21.25 -8.02 34.50
CA GLN A 545 -20.40 -7.14 33.70
C GLN A 545 -20.88 -7.09 32.24
N ASN A 546 -20.85 -5.89 31.65
CA ASN A 546 -21.22 -5.66 30.25
C ASN A 546 -20.01 -5.63 29.31
N ILE A 547 -18.80 -5.47 29.85
CA ILE A 547 -17.56 -5.30 29.09
C ILE A 547 -16.71 -6.55 29.31
N HIS A 548 -16.26 -7.15 28.21
CA HIS A 548 -15.42 -8.33 28.17
C HIS A 548 -13.99 -7.94 27.83
N ASN A 549 -13.03 -8.70 28.34
CA ASN A 549 -11.61 -8.51 28.03
C ASN A 549 -11.17 -9.58 27.02
N VAL A 550 -10.51 -9.14 25.97
CA VAL A 550 -9.90 -10.02 24.97
C VAL A 550 -8.40 -9.75 24.99
N SER A 551 -7.61 -10.83 24.99
CA SER A 551 -6.17 -10.77 24.85
C SER A 551 -5.80 -10.70 23.38
N VAL A 552 -4.94 -9.76 22.99
CA VAL A 552 -4.40 -9.60 21.65
C VAL A 552 -2.93 -9.97 21.67
N GLU A 553 -2.57 -11.02 20.94
CA GLU A 553 -1.19 -11.50 20.86
C GLU A 553 -0.42 -10.81 19.73
N GLY A 554 0.17 -9.66 20.03
CA GLY A 554 1.03 -8.96 19.09
C GLY A 554 2.43 -9.60 18.99
N PRO A 555 3.16 -9.36 17.89
CA PRO A 555 4.46 -9.99 17.60
C PRO A 555 5.56 -9.75 18.66
N ASN A 556 5.42 -8.75 19.52
CA ASN A 556 6.37 -8.44 20.60
C ASN A 556 5.74 -8.27 21.99
N LYS A 557 4.40 -8.12 22.09
CA LYS A 557 3.68 -7.81 23.34
C LYS A 557 2.23 -8.26 23.27
N THR A 558 1.75 -8.86 24.34
CA THR A 558 0.33 -9.15 24.55
C THR A 558 -0.37 -7.91 25.13
N ARG A 559 -1.48 -7.47 24.53
CA ARG A 559 -2.27 -6.32 24.99
C ARG A 559 -3.70 -6.76 25.26
N GLN A 560 -4.35 -6.20 26.29
CA GLN A 560 -5.76 -6.46 26.56
C GLN A 560 -6.64 -5.38 25.93
N LEU A 561 -7.64 -5.78 25.16
CA LEU A 561 -8.72 -4.93 24.67
C LEU A 561 -9.97 -5.15 25.49
N LYS A 562 -10.74 -4.08 25.68
CA LYS A 562 -12.02 -4.10 26.39
C LYS A 562 -13.14 -3.76 25.42
N GLY A 563 -14.21 -4.54 25.44
CA GLY A 563 -15.27 -4.39 24.45
C GLY A 563 -16.54 -5.14 24.78
N TYR A 564 -17.50 -5.08 23.86
CA TYR A 564 -18.81 -5.74 23.98
C TYR A 564 -18.86 -6.92 23.02
N LEU A 565 -19.28 -8.09 23.50
CA LEU A 565 -19.65 -9.21 22.63
C LEU A 565 -21.13 -9.10 22.25
N ILE A 566 -21.46 -9.36 20.99
CA ILE A 566 -22.85 -9.37 20.50
C ILE A 566 -23.50 -10.73 20.79
N LYS A 567 -24.78 -10.73 21.21
CA LYS A 567 -25.52 -11.97 21.53
C LYS A 567 -25.78 -12.83 20.31
N ASP A 568 -26.37 -12.23 19.27
CA ASP A 568 -26.64 -12.90 18.01
C ASP A 568 -25.88 -12.19 16.88
N PRO A 569 -24.80 -12.80 16.35
CA PRO A 569 -24.02 -12.20 15.27
C PRO A 569 -24.85 -12.02 13.98
N ARG A 570 -25.94 -12.78 13.80
CA ARG A 570 -26.84 -12.66 12.66
C ARG A 570 -27.65 -11.37 12.65
N GLU A 571 -27.80 -10.74 13.81
CA GLU A 571 -28.42 -9.42 13.86
C GLU A 571 -27.55 -8.34 13.23
N LEU A 572 -26.22 -8.55 13.16
CA LEU A 572 -25.29 -7.58 12.59
C LEU A 572 -25.02 -7.85 11.11
N SER A 573 -24.89 -9.12 10.70
CA SER A 573 -24.66 -9.50 9.30
C SER A 573 -25.16 -10.92 9.02
N GLN A 574 -25.52 -11.22 7.76
CA GLN A 574 -25.92 -12.58 7.36
C GLN A 574 -24.74 -13.54 7.19
N ARG A 575 -23.54 -13.01 6.95
CA ARG A 575 -22.29 -13.78 6.79
C ARG A 575 -21.28 -13.30 7.82
N ILE A 576 -20.93 -14.18 8.75
CA ILE A 576 -19.97 -13.89 9.82
C ILE A 576 -18.55 -14.11 9.26
N PRO A 577 -17.66 -13.10 9.30
CA PRO A 577 -16.25 -13.26 8.95
C PRO A 577 -15.56 -14.31 9.84
N PRO A 578 -14.43 -14.90 9.41
CA PRO A 578 -13.67 -15.82 10.26
C PRO A 578 -13.19 -15.13 11.53
N ASP A 579 -13.01 -15.90 12.61
CA ASP A 579 -12.48 -15.37 13.87
C ASP A 579 -11.08 -14.76 13.68
N ASN A 580 -10.82 -13.69 14.42
CA ASN A 580 -9.50 -13.10 14.47
C ASN A 580 -8.57 -14.03 15.27
N TRP A 581 -7.68 -14.71 14.56
CA TRP A 581 -6.77 -15.71 15.13
C TRP A 581 -5.81 -15.16 16.21
N VAL A 582 -5.64 -13.84 16.27
CA VAL A 582 -4.76 -13.16 17.24
C VAL A 582 -5.50 -12.79 18.54
N LEU A 583 -6.83 -12.98 18.57
CA LEU A 583 -7.68 -12.61 19.69
C LEU A 583 -8.17 -13.83 20.46
N THR A 584 -7.92 -13.82 21.78
CA THR A 584 -8.39 -14.86 22.70
C THR A 584 -9.27 -14.24 23.77
N LEU A 585 -10.51 -14.72 23.90
CA LEU A 585 -11.44 -14.25 24.94
C LEU A 585 -10.97 -14.69 26.33
N LEU A 586 -10.76 -13.74 27.24
CA LEU A 586 -10.35 -14.06 28.60
C LEU A 586 -11.60 -14.38 29.44
N LYS A 587 -11.75 -15.66 29.82
CA LYS A 587 -12.83 -16.08 30.73
C LYS A 587 -12.54 -15.55 32.14
N SER A 588 -13.44 -14.74 32.71
CA SER A 588 -13.36 -14.34 34.11
C SER A 588 -13.33 -15.59 34.99
N GLN A 589 -12.25 -15.76 35.76
CA GLN A 589 -12.02 -16.91 36.62
C GLN A 589 -13.25 -17.22 37.48
N LYS A 590 -13.70 -18.48 37.47
CA LYS A 590 -14.63 -19.03 38.47
C LYS A 590 -14.05 -18.71 39.85
N LYS A 591 -14.73 -17.88 40.65
CA LYS A 591 -14.66 -18.04 42.10
C LYS A 591 -15.20 -19.43 42.40
N LYS A 592 -14.29 -20.28 42.85
CA LYS A 592 -14.56 -21.62 43.37
C LYS A 592 -15.17 -21.41 44.75
N ASP A 593 -16.47 -21.12 44.80
CA ASP A 593 -17.29 -21.36 45.98
C ASP A 593 -17.96 -22.71 45.75
N GLU A 594 -17.35 -23.75 46.29
CA GLU A 594 -18.01 -24.99 46.71
C GLU A 594 -17.39 -25.37 48.05
N THR A 595 -18.13 -24.98 49.09
CA THR A 595 -18.37 -25.79 50.29
C THR A 595 -18.45 -27.28 49.93
N ASP A 596 -17.63 -28.12 50.58
CA ASP A 596 -18.12 -29.06 51.58
C ASP A 596 -16.95 -29.78 52.28
N GLU A 597 -17.26 -30.15 53.54
CA GLU A 597 -16.51 -30.86 54.60
C GLU A 597 -15.40 -30.14 55.37
#